data_AF-A0AAX1WUM8-F1
#
_entry.id   AF-A0AAX1WUM8-F1
#
_cell.length_a   1.000
_cell.length_b   1.000
_cell.length_c   1.000
_cell.angle_alpha   90.00
_cell.angle_beta   90.00
_cell.angle_gamma   90.00
#
_symmetry.space_group_name_H-M   'P 1'
#
loop_
_entity.id
_entity.type
_entity.pdbx_description
1 polymer ?
#
loop_
_entity_poly.entity_id
_entity_poly.type
_entity_poly.pdbx_seq_one_letter_code
_entity_poly.pdbx_strand_id
1 'polypeptide(L)'
;MKHHLLALVACATTTLAWANPDFKNVPPSMQKSLHGISAAQFDGGVLRAQMNKPEVTELVYNTFVFHNICAQQWHDPAQFARLGLTRVELFNAAGTQGFAFDARGDVCEEMGKLGKNFRTFIGKYTQACSASTCPPQR
;
A
#
# COMPACT_ATOMS: atom_id res chain seq x y z
N MET A 1 -43.56 41.59 -19.16
CA MET A 1 -42.31 41.16 -19.84
C MET A 1 -41.54 40.27 -18.87
N LYS A 2 -41.41 38.97 -19.17
CA LYS A 2 -40.92 37.92 -18.26
C LYS A 2 -39.48 37.58 -18.66
N HIS A 3 -38.49 37.91 -17.83
CA HIS A 3 -37.08 37.61 -18.10
C HIS A 3 -36.77 36.23 -17.49
N HIS A 4 -36.51 35.23 -18.34
CA HIS A 4 -36.03 33.92 -17.93
C HIS A 4 -34.50 33.93 -17.94
N LEU A 5 -33.88 33.96 -16.76
CA LEU A 5 -32.45 33.73 -16.58
C LEU A 5 -32.18 32.22 -16.65
N LEU A 6 -31.55 31.76 -17.74
CA LEU A 6 -30.97 30.43 -17.82
C LEU A 6 -29.66 30.41 -17.02
N ALA A 7 -29.66 29.67 -15.90
CA ALA A 7 -28.44 29.32 -15.19
C ALA A 7 -27.73 28.18 -15.94
N LEU A 8 -26.63 28.49 -16.63
CA LEU A 8 -25.72 27.49 -17.18
C LEU A 8 -24.93 26.84 -16.04
N VAL A 9 -25.34 25.64 -15.64
CA VAL A 9 -24.51 24.74 -14.81
C VAL A 9 -23.49 24.08 -15.73
N ALA A 10 -22.25 24.57 -15.70
CA ALA A 10 -21.13 23.91 -16.35
C ALA A 10 -20.76 22.66 -15.54
N CYS A 11 -21.23 21.48 -15.98
CA CYS A 11 -20.66 20.20 -15.55
C CYS A 11 -19.23 20.10 -16.08
N ALA A 12 -18.26 20.56 -15.30
CA ALA A 12 -16.87 20.20 -15.51
C ALA A 12 -16.72 18.71 -15.19
N THR A 13 -16.80 17.86 -16.22
CA THR A 13 -16.36 16.48 -16.12
C THR A 13 -14.86 16.50 -15.89
N THR A 14 -14.46 16.46 -14.61
CA THR A 14 -13.07 16.23 -14.24
C THR A 14 -12.74 14.83 -14.74
N THR A 15 -12.11 14.73 -15.90
CA THR A 15 -11.40 13.53 -16.28
C THR A 15 -10.37 13.31 -15.17
N LEU A 16 -10.64 12.33 -14.31
CA LEU A 16 -9.66 11.84 -13.34
C LEU A 16 -8.52 11.24 -14.17
N ALA A 17 -7.57 12.08 -14.56
CA ALA A 17 -6.31 11.62 -15.10
C ALA A 17 -5.71 10.72 -14.02
N TRP A 18 -5.64 9.42 -14.29
CA TRP A 18 -4.81 8.51 -13.49
C TRP A 18 -3.38 9.00 -13.63
N ALA A 19 -2.93 9.76 -12.64
CA ALA A 19 -1.53 10.11 -12.52
C ALA A 19 -0.73 8.79 -12.43
N ASN A 20 0.37 8.74 -13.18
CA ASN A 20 1.33 7.65 -13.02
C ASN A 20 1.76 7.59 -11.54
N PRO A 21 1.94 6.38 -10.96
CA PRO A 21 2.38 6.25 -9.59
C PRO A 21 3.69 7.01 -9.33
N ASP A 22 3.76 7.78 -8.24
CA ASP A 22 4.99 8.48 -7.83
C ASP A 22 5.86 7.55 -6.98
N PHE A 23 6.88 6.94 -7.57
CA PHE A 23 7.78 6.01 -6.90
C PHE A 23 9.17 6.60 -6.68
N LYS A 24 9.60 6.65 -5.41
CA LYS A 24 10.90 7.17 -4.98
C LYS A 24 11.76 6.06 -4.40
N ASN A 25 12.91 5.79 -5.03
CA ASN A 25 13.87 4.77 -4.62
C ASN A 25 13.31 3.34 -4.51
N VAL A 26 12.11 3.07 -5.06
CA VAL A 26 11.51 1.74 -5.06
C VAL A 26 12.24 0.87 -6.11
N PRO A 27 12.87 -0.25 -5.72
CA PRO A 27 13.48 -1.20 -6.64
C PRO A 27 12.51 -1.66 -7.75
N PRO A 28 12.97 -1.80 -9.02
CA PRO A 28 12.11 -2.19 -10.14
C PRO A 28 11.33 -3.49 -9.93
N SER A 29 11.89 -4.43 -9.19
CA SER A 29 11.21 -5.67 -8.81
C SER A 29 9.95 -5.44 -7.99
N MET A 30 10.00 -4.52 -7.02
CA MET A 30 8.83 -4.14 -6.23
C MET A 30 7.86 -3.27 -7.03
N GLN A 31 8.34 -2.37 -7.89
CA GLN A 31 7.43 -1.49 -8.67
C GLN A 31 6.38 -2.29 -9.45
N LYS A 32 6.76 -3.44 -10.00
CA LYS A 32 5.85 -4.33 -10.74
C LYS A 32 4.76 -4.93 -9.87
N SER A 33 5.00 -5.13 -8.58
CA SER A 33 4.05 -5.75 -7.66
C SER A 33 3.16 -4.75 -6.94
N LEU A 34 3.49 -3.45 -6.94
CA LEU A 34 2.74 -2.39 -6.26
C LEU A 34 1.46 -1.97 -7.00
N HIS A 35 0.61 -2.93 -7.32
CA HIS A 35 -0.69 -2.68 -7.94
C HIS A 35 -1.62 -1.88 -7.01
N GLY A 36 -2.27 -0.86 -7.56
CA GLY A 36 -3.23 -0.02 -6.83
C GLY A 36 -2.59 1.02 -5.91
N ILE A 37 -1.28 1.22 -5.99
CA ILE A 37 -0.53 2.22 -5.24
C ILE A 37 -0.37 3.49 -6.08
N SER A 38 -0.68 4.64 -5.50
CA SER A 38 -0.55 5.95 -6.14
C SER A 38 0.79 6.62 -5.86
N ALA A 39 1.42 6.32 -4.73
CA ALA A 39 2.76 6.77 -4.41
C ALA A 39 3.46 5.77 -3.50
N ALA A 40 4.78 5.64 -3.65
CA ALA A 40 5.59 4.84 -2.75
C ALA A 40 7.00 5.38 -2.62
N GLN A 41 7.57 5.24 -1.43
CA GLN A 41 8.96 5.51 -1.15
C GLN A 41 9.58 4.31 -0.46
N PHE A 42 10.80 3.95 -0.85
CA PHE A 42 11.60 2.94 -0.16
C PHE A 42 12.85 3.58 0.43
N ASP A 43 13.03 3.44 1.74
CA ASP A 43 14.18 4.00 2.46
C ASP A 43 14.53 3.14 3.68
N GLY A 44 15.82 2.81 3.83
CA GLY A 44 16.32 2.05 4.99
C GLY A 44 15.63 0.72 5.26
N GLY A 45 15.11 0.03 4.22
CA GLY A 45 14.33 -1.21 4.39
C GLY A 45 12.84 -0.98 4.66
N VAL A 46 12.37 0.26 4.72
CA VAL A 46 10.96 0.60 4.93
C VAL A 46 10.32 1.01 3.60
N LEU A 47 9.31 0.27 3.18
CA LEU A 47 8.42 0.68 2.09
C LEU A 47 7.24 1.47 2.67
N ARG A 48 7.14 2.76 2.34
CA ARG A 48 5.98 3.59 2.66
C ARG A 48 5.16 3.85 1.41
N ALA A 49 3.94 3.35 1.37
CA ALA A 49 3.04 3.40 0.23
C ALA A 49 1.74 4.16 0.56
N GLN A 50 1.15 4.76 -0.47
CA GLN A 50 -0.17 5.38 -0.43
C GLN A 50 -1.04 4.80 -1.52
N MET A 51 -2.32 4.58 -1.20
CA MET A 51 -3.32 4.16 -2.17
C MET A 51 -4.40 5.21 -2.33
N ASN A 52 -4.93 5.32 -3.56
CA ASN A 52 -6.02 6.23 -3.87
C ASN A 52 -7.38 5.67 -3.40
N LYS A 53 -7.50 5.44 -2.09
CA LYS A 53 -8.73 5.02 -1.40
C LYS A 53 -8.95 5.93 -0.18
N PRO A 54 -10.20 6.26 0.16
CA PRO A 54 -10.49 7.08 1.34
C PRO A 54 -10.09 6.37 2.64
N GLU A 55 -10.16 5.04 2.66
CA GLU A 55 -9.83 4.20 3.80
C GLU A 55 -9.02 2.98 3.36
N VAL A 56 -8.02 2.63 4.16
CA VAL A 56 -7.37 1.32 4.09
C VAL A 56 -8.02 0.44 5.15
N THR A 57 -8.85 -0.51 4.74
CA THR A 57 -9.41 -1.50 5.67
C THR A 57 -8.40 -2.63 5.92
N GLU A 58 -8.56 -3.38 7.01
CA GLU A 58 -7.72 -4.56 7.27
C GLU A 58 -7.73 -5.56 6.11
N LEU A 59 -8.87 -5.75 5.46
CA LEU A 59 -8.97 -6.64 4.30
C LEU A 59 -8.11 -6.14 3.13
N VAL A 60 -8.22 -4.84 2.81
CA VAL A 60 -7.41 -4.21 1.75
C VAL A 60 -5.92 -4.35 2.08
N TYR A 61 -5.57 -4.08 3.33
CA TYR A 61 -4.21 -4.16 3.81
C TYR A 61 -3.63 -5.57 3.76
N ASN A 62 -4.33 -6.56 4.31
CA ASN A 62 -3.92 -7.96 4.30
C ASN A 62 -3.75 -8.49 2.88
N THR A 63 -4.64 -8.09 1.97
CA THR A 63 -4.56 -8.45 0.54
C THR A 63 -3.32 -7.82 -0.10
N PHE A 64 -3.03 -6.55 0.20
CA PHE A 64 -1.84 -5.87 -0.28
C PHE A 64 -0.56 -6.55 0.20
N VAL A 65 -0.42 -6.82 1.51
CA VAL A 65 0.75 -7.51 2.06
C VAL A 65 0.94 -8.89 1.44
N PHE A 66 -0.14 -9.68 1.33
CA PHE A 66 -0.05 -11.03 0.79
C PHE A 66 0.32 -11.03 -0.71
N HIS A 67 -0.43 -10.32 -1.55
CA HIS A 67 -0.29 -10.42 -3.00
C HIS A 67 0.80 -9.52 -3.60
N ASN A 68 1.05 -8.36 -3.01
CA ASN A 68 1.95 -7.37 -3.61
C ASN A 68 3.32 -7.36 -2.95
N ILE A 69 3.41 -7.74 -1.67
CA ILE A 69 4.68 -7.76 -0.93
C ILE A 69 5.20 -9.19 -0.83
N CYS A 70 4.61 -10.03 0.01
CA CYS A 70 5.22 -11.31 0.35
C CYS A 70 5.16 -12.34 -0.79
N ALA A 71 4.20 -12.24 -1.71
CA ALA A 71 4.21 -13.08 -2.92
C ALA A 71 5.49 -12.92 -3.74
N GLN A 72 6.14 -11.74 -3.72
CA GLN A 72 7.41 -11.54 -4.41
C GLN A 72 8.51 -12.46 -3.86
N GLN A 73 8.52 -12.70 -2.55
CA GLN A 73 9.47 -13.64 -1.95
C GLN A 73 9.28 -15.07 -2.45
N TRP A 74 8.04 -15.49 -2.68
CA TRP A 74 7.78 -16.87 -3.13
C TRP A 74 8.05 -17.04 -4.63
N HIS A 75 7.95 -15.96 -5.40
CA HIS A 75 8.29 -15.96 -6.83
C HIS A 75 9.80 -15.81 -7.09
N ASP A 76 10.48 -14.93 -6.35
CA ASP A 76 11.93 -14.71 -6.48
C ASP A 76 12.55 -14.43 -5.09
N PRO A 77 12.83 -15.48 -4.29
CA PRO A 77 13.31 -15.34 -2.93
C PRO A 77 14.69 -14.66 -2.84
N ALA A 78 15.57 -14.93 -3.80
CA ALA A 78 16.92 -14.37 -3.82
C ALA A 78 16.89 -12.87 -4.10
N GLN A 79 16.05 -12.42 -5.03
CA GLN A 79 15.87 -11.00 -5.27
C GLN A 79 15.17 -10.31 -4.10
N PHE A 80 14.14 -10.94 -3.52
CA PHE A 80 13.43 -10.37 -2.38
C PHE A 80 14.34 -10.15 -1.17
N ALA A 81 15.19 -11.13 -0.84
CA ALA A 81 16.15 -11.01 0.26
C ALA A 81 17.11 -9.82 0.07
N ARG A 82 17.53 -9.54 -1.18
CA ARG A 82 18.41 -8.40 -1.51
C ARG A 82 17.74 -7.04 -1.32
N LEU A 83 16.41 -6.98 -1.25
CA LEU A 83 15.70 -5.72 -0.99
C LEU A 83 15.97 -5.20 0.42
N GLY A 84 16.28 -6.10 1.37
CA GLY A 84 16.41 -5.72 2.77
C GLY A 84 15.12 -5.12 3.34
N LEU A 85 13.96 -5.52 2.80
CA LEU A 85 12.66 -5.05 3.28
C LEU A 85 12.47 -5.54 4.72
N THR A 86 12.33 -4.59 5.64
CA THR A 86 12.05 -4.85 7.05
C THR A 86 10.62 -4.48 7.38
N ARG A 87 10.03 -3.49 6.70
CA ARG A 87 8.73 -2.95 7.07
C ARG A 87 7.94 -2.41 5.89
N VAL A 88 6.63 -2.57 5.95
CA VAL A 88 5.69 -2.02 4.97
C VAL A 88 4.65 -1.17 5.66
N GLU A 89 4.56 0.10 5.29
CA GLU A 89 3.55 1.03 5.76
C GLU A 89 2.63 1.40 4.58
N LEU A 90 1.33 1.24 4.76
CA LEU A 90 0.34 1.57 3.73
C LEU A 90 -0.68 2.54 4.30
N PHE A 91 -0.81 3.69 3.64
CA PHE A 91 -1.74 4.74 4.01
C PHE A 91 -2.84 4.95 2.97
N ASN A 92 -3.95 5.51 3.42
CA ASN A 92 -5.04 6.00 2.57
C ASN A 92 -4.60 7.21 1.75
N ALA A 93 -5.48 7.69 0.88
CA ALA A 93 -5.20 8.80 -0.04
C ALA A 93 -4.81 10.09 0.68
N ALA A 94 -5.34 10.31 1.88
CA ALA A 94 -5.03 11.48 2.71
C ALA A 94 -3.73 11.34 3.51
N GLY A 95 -3.13 10.14 3.55
CA GLY A 95 -1.96 9.85 4.38
C GLY A 95 -2.25 9.73 5.88
N THR A 96 -3.51 9.86 6.32
CA THR A 96 -3.86 10.02 7.74
C THR A 96 -4.18 8.74 8.48
N GLN A 97 -4.52 7.67 7.75
CA GLN A 97 -4.89 6.37 8.31
C GLN A 97 -4.24 5.26 7.50
N GLY A 98 -3.81 4.21 8.19
CA GLY A 98 -3.17 3.08 7.53
C GLY A 98 -2.76 1.97 8.48
N PHE A 99 -1.85 1.13 8.00
CA PHE A 99 -1.26 0.05 8.77
C PHE A 99 0.22 -0.14 8.44
N ALA A 100 0.95 -0.70 9.38
CA ALA A 100 2.34 -1.11 9.22
C ALA A 100 2.52 -2.59 9.53
N PHE A 101 3.31 -3.28 8.72
CA PHE A 101 3.58 -4.71 8.78
C PHE A 101 5.07 -4.92 8.92
N ASP A 102 5.46 -5.69 9.92
CA ASP A 102 6.83 -6.14 10.10
C ASP A 102 7.12 -7.31 9.17
N ALA A 103 8.00 -7.09 8.20
CA ALA A 103 8.39 -8.08 7.19
C ALA A 103 9.80 -8.65 7.43
N ARG A 104 10.41 -8.40 8.60
CA ARG A 104 11.77 -8.87 8.91
C ARG A 104 11.89 -10.38 8.93
N GLY A 105 13.10 -10.86 8.66
CA GLY A 105 13.44 -12.27 8.77
C GLY A 105 12.66 -13.13 7.77
N ASP A 106 12.04 -14.18 8.26
CA ASP A 106 11.34 -15.20 7.50
C ASP A 106 9.80 -15.03 7.54
N VAL A 107 9.29 -13.90 8.03
CA VAL A 107 7.83 -13.67 8.19
C VAL A 107 7.05 -13.91 6.89
N CYS A 108 7.49 -13.35 5.77
CA CYS A 108 6.84 -13.60 4.49
C CYS A 108 6.96 -15.08 4.06
N GLU A 109 8.03 -15.79 4.45
CA GLU A 109 8.28 -17.19 4.06
C GLU A 109 7.33 -18.09 4.83
N GLU A 110 7.25 -17.89 6.14
CA GLU A 110 6.30 -18.55 7.02
C GLU A 110 4.87 -18.33 6.52
N MET A 111 4.53 -17.10 6.12
CA MET A 111 3.20 -16.79 5.61
C MET A 111 2.86 -17.61 4.35
N GLY A 112 3.81 -17.87 3.46
CA GLY A 112 3.60 -18.70 2.27
C GLY A 112 3.23 -20.15 2.60
N LYS A 113 3.71 -20.66 3.74
CA LYS A 113 3.42 -22.01 4.23
C LYS A 113 1.99 -22.15 4.81
N LEU A 114 1.34 -21.03 5.14
CA LEU A 114 0.01 -21.01 5.81
C LEU A 114 -1.19 -21.11 4.86
N GLY A 115 -0.98 -21.01 3.54
CA GLY A 115 -2.06 -21.06 2.55
C GLY A 115 -3.13 -19.99 2.82
N LYS A 116 -4.42 -20.39 2.86
CA LYS A 116 -5.55 -19.44 3.05
C LYS A 116 -5.67 -18.84 4.46
N ASN A 117 -4.88 -19.29 5.43
CA ASN A 117 -4.96 -18.87 6.84
C ASN A 117 -4.04 -17.67 7.19
N PHE A 118 -3.59 -16.92 6.18
CA PHE A 118 -2.60 -15.85 6.34
C PHE A 118 -3.10 -14.62 7.13
N ARG A 119 -4.41 -14.35 7.17
CA ARG A 119 -4.95 -13.11 7.77
C ARG A 119 -4.60 -12.95 9.25
N THR A 120 -4.78 -14.01 10.04
CA THR A 120 -4.44 -14.01 11.47
C THR A 120 -2.94 -13.86 11.67
N PHE A 121 -2.12 -14.42 10.77
CA PHE A 121 -0.67 -14.29 10.83
C PHE A 121 -0.23 -12.84 10.55
N ILE A 122 -0.74 -12.22 9.48
CA ILE A 122 -0.47 -10.80 9.18
C ILE A 122 -0.84 -9.91 10.36
N GLY A 123 -1.99 -10.16 10.99
CA GLY A 123 -2.43 -9.42 12.17
C GLY A 123 -1.43 -9.40 13.34
N LYS A 124 -0.65 -10.47 13.54
CA LYS A 124 0.39 -10.52 14.61
C LYS A 124 1.52 -9.52 14.37
N TYR A 125 1.84 -9.27 13.11
CA TYR A 125 2.91 -8.38 12.67
C TYR A 125 2.39 -7.01 12.22
N THR A 126 1.08 -6.75 12.35
CA THR A 126 0.44 -5.52 11.90
C THR A 126 0.16 -4.56 13.06
N GLN A 127 0.35 -3.27 12.79
CA GLN A 127 0.04 -2.17 13.70
C GLN A 127 -0.75 -1.10 12.96
N ALA A 128 -1.78 -0.54 13.58
CA ALA A 128 -2.51 0.59 13.01
C ALA A 128 -1.62 1.86 13.00
N CYS A 129 -1.71 2.63 11.93
CA CYS A 129 -1.06 3.93 11.78
C CYS A 129 -2.10 5.04 11.79
N SER A 130 -1.75 6.18 12.37
CA SER A 130 -2.60 7.36 12.45
C SER A 130 -1.78 8.64 12.35
N ALA A 131 -2.41 9.72 11.88
CA ALA A 131 -1.76 11.03 11.74
C ALA A 131 -0.41 10.94 10.97
N SER A 132 -0.40 10.19 9.86
CA SER A 132 0.77 9.97 9.00
C SER A 132 1.96 9.27 9.67
N THR A 133 1.75 8.68 10.85
CA THR A 133 2.80 8.04 11.64
C THR A 133 2.37 6.63 12.01
N CYS A 134 3.32 5.70 11.99
CA CYS A 134 3.13 4.35 12.48
C CYS A 134 3.91 4.14 13.78
N PRO A 135 3.40 3.33 14.72
CA PRO A 135 4.13 2.95 15.92
C PRO A 135 5.49 2.33 15.57
N PRO A 136 6.51 2.42 16.44
CA PRO A 136 7.79 1.75 16.24
C PRO A 136 7.62 0.28 15.87
N GLN A 137 8.55 -0.24 15.09
CA GLN A 137 8.60 -1.66 14.76
C GLN A 137 8.77 -2.49 16.05
N ARG A 138 8.07 -3.62 16.16
CA ARG A 138 8.05 -4.45 17.38
C ARG A 138 9.29 -5.31 17.55
#